data_AF-A0A6L3AHC6-F1
#
_entry.id   AF-A0A6L3AHC6-F1
#
_cell.length_a   1.000
_cell.length_b   1.000
_cell.length_c   1.000
_cell.angle_alpha   90.00
_cell.angle_beta   90.00
_cell.angle_gamma   90.00
#
_symmetry.space_group_name_H-M   'P 1'
#
loop_
_entity.id
_entity.type
_entity.pdbx_description
1 polymer ?
#
loop_
_entity_poly.entity_id
_entity_poly.type
_entity_poly.pdbx_seq_one_letter_code
_entity_poly.pdbx_strand_id
1 'polypeptide(L)'
;MTRFIIFFIIVCVIYYLIKNSLKGRTTRTIHQDRRRTYKEAEVADMQLKEIAYVFYLAVKDGGTCDVCMTLDGRYLLPNHKMLHTIKPPHAGCKSAHGCRCTLVYVTRDEEGGREIESCLKRHGGMCDKQTVERELSRGNA
;
A
#
# COMPACT_ATOMS: atom_id res chain seq x y z
N MET A 1 -2.62 47.16 -15.66
CA MET A 1 -3.27 46.15 -14.79
C MET A 1 -2.91 44.71 -15.17
N THR A 2 -2.71 44.38 -16.44
CA THR A 2 -2.28 43.05 -16.92
C THR A 2 -0.92 42.58 -16.39
N ARG A 3 0.03 43.50 -16.17
CA ARG A 3 1.36 43.16 -15.63
C ARG A 3 1.29 42.57 -14.22
N PHE A 4 0.43 43.08 -13.34
CA PHE A 4 0.28 42.56 -11.98
C PHE A 4 -0.36 41.16 -11.96
N ILE A 5 -1.31 40.89 -12.86
CA ILE A 5 -1.94 39.57 -12.99
C ILE A 5 -0.91 38.52 -13.41
N ILE A 6 0.00 38.87 -14.33
CA ILE A 6 1.09 37.99 -14.77
C ILE A 6 2.03 37.66 -13.61
N PHE A 7 2.41 38.66 -12.79
CA PHE A 7 3.23 38.42 -11.59
C PHE A 7 2.53 37.49 -10.59
N PHE A 8 1.23 37.65 -10.37
CA PHE A 8 0.46 36.76 -9.49
C PHE A 8 0.44 35.32 -10.01
N ILE A 9 0.22 35.11 -11.30
CA ILE A 9 0.23 33.77 -11.90
C ILE A 9 1.61 33.13 -11.75
N ILE A 10 2.69 33.87 -12.01
CA ILE A 10 4.07 33.36 -11.88
C ILE A 10 4.35 32.95 -10.42
N VAL A 11 3.98 33.79 -9.45
CA VAL A 11 4.14 33.48 -8.01
C VAL A 11 3.34 32.24 -7.62
N CYS A 12 2.09 32.11 -8.10
CA CYS A 12 1.27 30.93 -7.87
C CYS A 12 1.92 29.66 -8.45
N VAL A 13 2.41 29.71 -9.69
CA VAL A 13 3.07 28.56 -10.34
C VAL A 13 4.33 28.15 -9.56
N ILE A 14 5.17 29.11 -9.15
CA ILE A 14 6.38 28.84 -8.35
C ILE A 14 5.99 28.21 -7.01
N TYR A 15 4.97 28.74 -6.33
CA TYR A 15 4.46 28.18 -5.07
C TYR A 15 3.98 26.72 -5.24
N TYR A 16 3.23 26.43 -6.31
CA TYR A 16 2.76 25.08 -6.60
C TYR A 16 3.90 24.11 -6.93
N LEU A 17 4.92 24.55 -7.68
CA LEU A 17 6.10 23.74 -7.98
C LEU A 17 6.92 23.41 -6.72
N ILE A 18 7.12 24.39 -5.82
CA ILE A 18 7.81 24.19 -4.54
C ILE A 18 7.02 23.25 -3.62
N LYS A 19 5.70 23.44 -3.50
CA LYS A 19 4.82 22.60 -2.67
C LYS A 19 4.78 21.15 -3.15
N ASN A 20 4.70 20.92 -4.47
CA ASN A 20 4.75 19.58 -5.04
C ASN A 20 6.15 18.94 -4.94
N SER A 21 7.22 19.74 -5.06
CA SER A 21 8.60 19.27 -4.84
C SER A 21 8.87 18.87 -3.38
N LEU A 22 8.29 19.57 -2.41
CA LEU A 22 8.40 19.23 -0.98
C LEU A 22 7.63 17.96 -0.64
N LYS A 23 6.45 17.76 -1.25
CA LYS A 23 5.63 16.54 -1.06
C LYS A 23 6.26 15.30 -1.74
N GLY A 24 7.17 15.49 -2.70
CA GLY A 24 7.90 14.41 -3.39
C GLY A 24 9.23 13.99 -2.74
N ARG A 25 9.62 14.54 -1.58
CA ARG A 25 10.95 14.31 -0.97
C ARG A 25 10.94 13.91 0.51
N THR A 26 9.95 13.13 0.92
CA THR A 26 9.94 12.38 2.19
C THR A 26 9.46 10.97 1.80
N THR A 27 10.27 9.92 1.66
CA THR A 27 11.39 9.47 2.49
C THR A 27 12.23 8.46 1.67
N ARG A 28 13.51 8.74 1.43
CA ARG A 28 14.54 7.70 1.28
C ARG A 28 15.16 7.51 2.67
N THR A 29 15.43 6.26 3.04
CA THR A 29 16.30 5.83 4.15
C THR A 29 15.68 5.79 5.56
N ILE A 30 15.08 4.66 5.91
CA ILE A 30 15.24 4.06 7.25
C ILE A 30 15.47 2.56 7.04
N HIS A 31 16.72 2.20 6.82
CA HIS A 31 17.21 0.90 7.25
C HIS A 31 17.60 1.07 8.72
N GLN A 32 17.41 0.00 9.49
CA GLN A 32 17.89 -0.21 10.86
C GLN A 32 16.94 0.19 12.00
N ASP A 33 16.48 -0.90 12.64
CA ASP A 33 16.28 -1.05 14.07
C ASP A 33 14.88 -0.83 14.66
N ARG A 34 14.07 -1.89 14.66
CA ARG A 34 13.39 -2.27 15.92
C ARG A 34 13.00 -3.74 15.96
N ARG A 35 13.93 -4.54 16.48
CA ARG A 35 13.64 -5.77 17.20
C ARG A 35 12.81 -5.40 18.44
N ARG A 36 11.48 -5.60 18.41
CA ARG A 36 10.65 -5.67 19.63
C ARG A 36 9.54 -6.70 19.46
N THR A 37 9.91 -7.91 19.88
CA THR A 37 9.19 -8.77 20.81
C THR A 37 7.67 -8.60 20.88
N TYR A 38 6.98 -9.67 20.50
CA TYR A 38 5.69 -10.15 21.03
C TYR A 38 5.25 -9.43 22.32
N LYS A 39 4.13 -8.71 22.23
CA LYS A 39 3.17 -8.59 23.33
C LYS A 39 1.77 -8.75 22.75
N GLU A 40 1.23 -9.95 22.91
CA GLU A 40 -0.19 -10.11 23.17
C GLU A 40 -0.57 -9.28 24.41
N ALA A 41 -1.84 -8.84 24.41
CA ALA A 41 -2.54 -8.15 25.47
C ALA A 41 -2.15 -6.68 25.72
N GLU A 42 -2.81 -5.78 24.97
CA GLU A 42 -3.50 -4.65 25.60
C GLU A 42 -4.74 -4.29 24.77
N VAL A 43 -5.87 -4.88 25.17
CA VAL A 43 -7.21 -4.46 24.77
C VAL A 43 -7.50 -3.16 25.52
N ALA A 44 -7.12 -2.04 24.91
CA ALA A 44 -7.56 -0.72 25.30
C ALA A 44 -8.34 -0.14 24.12
N ASP A 45 -9.53 0.33 24.42
CA ASP A 45 -10.58 0.88 23.55
C ASP A 45 -10.12 2.09 22.71
N MET A 46 -9.19 1.86 21.79
CA MET A 46 -8.99 2.68 20.61
C MET A 46 -9.90 2.07 19.54
N GLN A 47 -10.80 2.87 18.95
CA GLN A 47 -11.58 2.48 17.77
C GLN A 47 -10.69 1.66 16.84
N LEU A 48 -10.92 0.34 16.82
CA LEU A 48 -10.07 -0.58 16.09
C LEU A 48 -10.23 -0.19 14.62
N LYS A 49 -9.24 0.51 14.06
CA LYS A 49 -9.32 1.00 12.69
C LYS A 49 -9.59 -0.20 11.79
N GLU A 50 -10.80 -0.27 11.24
CA GLU A 50 -11.22 -1.43 10.47
C GLU A 50 -10.32 -1.57 9.25
N ILE A 51 -9.79 -2.78 9.05
CA ILE A 51 -8.92 -3.09 7.91
C ILE A 51 -9.79 -3.03 6.65
N ALA A 52 -9.41 -2.18 5.70
CA ALA A 52 -10.08 -2.03 4.42
C ALA A 52 -9.67 -3.16 3.46
N TYR A 53 -8.37 -3.40 3.35
CA TYR A 53 -7.82 -4.40 2.47
C TYR A 53 -6.44 -4.86 2.94
N VAL A 54 -6.00 -5.97 2.36
CA VAL A 54 -4.67 -6.54 2.54
C VAL A 54 -4.03 -6.64 1.18
N PHE A 55 -2.76 -6.27 1.03
CA PHE A 55 -2.02 -6.52 -0.19
C PHE A 55 -0.72 -7.26 0.07
N TYR A 56 -0.29 -7.99 -0.94
CA TYR A 56 0.89 -8.82 -0.87
C TYR A 56 2.09 -8.08 -1.48
N LEU A 57 3.20 -8.04 -0.76
CA LEU A 57 4.42 -7.35 -1.17
C LEU A 57 5.62 -8.30 -1.12
N ALA A 58 6.34 -8.44 -2.23
CA ALA A 58 7.59 -9.18 -2.30
C ALA A 58 8.79 -8.22 -2.44
N VAL A 59 9.96 -8.60 -1.91
CA VAL A 59 11.17 -7.77 -1.98
C VAL A 59 11.74 -7.68 -3.40
N LYS A 60 11.52 -8.71 -4.24
CA LYS A 60 11.97 -8.78 -5.65
C LYS A 60 13.50 -8.71 -5.83
N ASP A 61 14.25 -9.13 -4.82
CA ASP A 61 15.64 -9.49 -5.03
C ASP A 61 15.74 -10.90 -5.65
N GLY A 62 16.87 -11.23 -6.26
CA GLY A 62 17.11 -12.54 -6.87
C GLY A 62 16.99 -13.75 -5.92
N GLY A 63 16.75 -13.53 -4.62
CA GLY A 63 16.42 -14.57 -3.64
C GLY A 63 14.92 -14.72 -3.34
N THR A 64 14.05 -14.00 -4.06
CA THR A 64 12.59 -14.10 -3.90
C THR A 64 12.07 -15.33 -4.64
N CYS A 65 11.29 -16.19 -3.98
CA CYS A 65 10.74 -17.39 -4.62
C CYS A 65 9.57 -17.06 -5.56
N ASP A 66 9.30 -17.97 -6.50
CA ASP A 66 8.26 -17.81 -7.53
C ASP A 66 6.86 -17.57 -6.96
N VAL A 67 6.54 -18.20 -5.82
CA VAL A 67 5.26 -18.00 -5.12
C VAL A 67 5.12 -16.55 -4.68
N CYS A 68 6.16 -15.98 -4.08
CA CYS A 68 6.17 -14.57 -3.68
C CYS A 68 6.07 -13.63 -4.88
N MET A 69 6.78 -13.94 -5.97
CA MET A 69 6.73 -13.14 -7.20
C MET A 69 5.35 -13.16 -7.85
N THR A 70 4.66 -14.30 -7.82
CA THR A 70 3.32 -14.49 -8.42
C THR A 70 2.22 -13.77 -7.62
N LEU A 71 2.39 -13.69 -6.30
CA LEU A 71 1.43 -13.04 -5.40
C LEU A 71 1.68 -11.54 -5.27
N ASP A 72 2.85 -11.03 -5.67
CA ASP A 72 3.20 -9.63 -5.56
C ASP A 72 2.15 -8.71 -6.21
N GLY A 73 1.76 -7.67 -5.47
CA GLY A 73 0.79 -6.69 -5.94
C GLY A 73 -0.64 -7.22 -5.99
N ARG A 74 -0.96 -8.36 -5.38
CA ARG A 74 -2.35 -8.80 -5.20
C ARG A 74 -2.99 -8.12 -3.99
N TYR A 75 -4.17 -7.57 -4.20
CA TYR A 75 -5.01 -6.90 -3.21
C TYR A 75 -6.20 -7.81 -2.89
N LEU A 76 -6.54 -7.95 -1.61
CA LEU A 76 -7.57 -8.85 -1.11
C LEU A 76 -8.37 -8.19 0.01
N LEU A 77 -9.63 -8.60 0.16
CA LEU A 77 -10.41 -8.26 1.36
C LEU A 77 -9.87 -9.02 2.59
N PRO A 78 -9.99 -8.46 3.81
CA PRO A 78 -9.47 -9.08 5.04
C PRO A 78 -10.04 -10.48 5.36
N ASN A 79 -11.26 -10.76 4.87
CA ASN A 79 -11.95 -12.04 5.06
C ASN A 79 -11.86 -12.96 3.83
N HIS A 80 -10.99 -12.64 2.86
CA HIS A 80 -10.87 -13.44 1.66
C HIS A 80 -10.20 -14.79 1.97
N LYS A 81 -10.81 -15.90 1.52
CA LYS A 81 -10.38 -17.27 1.82
C LYS A 81 -8.90 -17.52 1.50
N MET A 82 -8.36 -16.87 0.47
CA MET A 82 -6.96 -17.01 0.07
C MET A 82 -5.97 -16.58 1.15
N LEU A 83 -6.33 -15.67 2.06
CA LEU A 83 -5.42 -15.20 3.11
C LEU A 83 -4.95 -16.32 4.04
N HIS A 84 -5.71 -17.41 4.18
CA HIS A 84 -5.27 -18.57 4.97
C HIS A 84 -4.18 -19.38 4.26
N THR A 85 -4.16 -19.37 2.93
CA THR A 85 -3.23 -20.17 2.12
C THR A 85 -1.96 -19.39 1.77
N ILE A 86 -2.06 -18.07 1.63
CA ILE A 86 -0.94 -17.24 1.15
C ILE A 86 -0.11 -16.59 2.26
N LYS A 87 -0.34 -16.95 3.52
CA LYS A 87 0.43 -16.41 4.64
C LYS A 87 1.90 -16.84 4.56
N PRO A 88 2.85 -15.89 4.50
CA PRO A 88 4.25 -16.22 4.65
C PRO A 88 4.55 -16.78 6.06
N PRO A 89 5.55 -17.66 6.22
CA PRO A 89 6.39 -18.22 5.17
C PRO A 89 5.66 -19.30 4.36
N HIS A 90 5.88 -19.32 3.04
CA HIS A 90 5.29 -20.35 2.17
C HIS A 90 5.97 -21.69 2.38
N ALA A 91 5.19 -22.76 2.50
CA ALA A 91 5.71 -24.14 2.58
C ALA A 91 6.60 -24.50 1.37
N GLY A 92 6.32 -23.94 0.20
CA GLY A 92 7.12 -24.12 -1.02
C GLY A 92 8.32 -23.17 -1.17
N CYS A 93 8.64 -22.34 -0.17
CA CYS A 93 9.74 -21.39 -0.28
C CYS A 93 11.09 -22.12 -0.16
N LYS A 94 11.89 -22.10 -1.24
CA LYS A 94 13.24 -22.70 -1.30
C LYS A 94 14.38 -21.69 -1.11
N SER A 95 14.06 -20.46 -0.69
CA SER A 95 15.07 -19.42 -0.48
C SER A 95 15.93 -19.74 0.75
N ALA A 96 17.26 -19.67 0.60
CA ALA A 96 18.20 -19.82 1.71
C ALA A 96 18.09 -18.69 2.76
N HIS A 97 17.47 -17.57 2.38
CA HIS A 97 17.24 -16.41 3.26
C HIS A 97 15.83 -16.39 3.87
N GLY A 98 15.05 -17.46 3.69
CA GLY A 98 13.65 -17.53 4.09
C GLY A 98 12.72 -16.79 3.12
N CYS A 99 11.44 -16.75 3.47
CA CYS A 99 10.38 -16.16 2.65
C CYS A 99 10.48 -14.62 2.67
N ARG A 100 10.74 -14.00 1.51
CA ARG A 100 11.05 -12.56 1.38
C ARG A 100 9.85 -11.73 0.94
N CYS A 101 8.74 -11.90 1.64
CA CYS A 101 7.47 -11.25 1.33
C CYS A 101 6.67 -10.96 2.59
N THR A 102 5.71 -10.05 2.50
CA THR A 102 4.84 -9.69 3.61
C THR A 102 3.42 -9.42 3.14
N LEU A 103 2.47 -9.60 4.06
CA LEU A 103 1.10 -9.09 3.91
C LEU A 103 1.02 -7.73 4.58
N VAL A 104 0.61 -6.72 3.82
CA VAL A 104 0.43 -5.36 4.30
C VAL A 104 -1.06 -5.11 4.50
N TYR A 105 -1.43 -4.74 5.73
CA TYR A 105 -2.80 -4.46 6.12
C TYR A 105 -3.02 -2.96 6.09
N VAL A 106 -4.05 -2.51 5.38
CA VAL A 106 -4.38 -1.09 5.22
C VAL A 106 -5.76 -0.84 5.82
N THR A 107 -5.88 0.20 6.63
CA THR A 107 -7.12 0.55 7.32
C THR A 107 -7.99 1.48 6.47
N ARG A 108 -9.29 1.56 6.79
CA ARG A 108 -10.29 2.36 6.04
C ARG A 108 -10.07 3.87 6.09
N ASP A 109 -9.28 4.35 7.03
CA ASP A 109 -8.95 5.76 7.20
C ASP A 109 -7.68 6.18 6.45
N GLU A 110 -6.92 5.23 5.90
CA GLU A 110 -5.80 5.52 5.00
C GLU A 110 -6.30 6.05 3.65
N GLU A 111 -5.48 6.88 2.99
CA GLU A 111 -5.80 7.48 1.70
C GLU A 111 -6.08 6.39 0.64
N GLY A 112 -7.24 6.48 -0.03
CA GLY A 112 -7.68 5.47 -0.99
C GLY A 112 -8.22 4.18 -0.37
N GLY A 113 -8.24 4.06 0.96
CA GLY A 113 -8.63 2.83 1.67
C GLY A 113 -10.03 2.34 1.31
N ARG A 114 -11.01 3.25 1.34
CA ARG A 114 -12.43 2.94 1.10
C ARG A 114 -12.70 2.65 -0.38
N GLU A 115 -12.03 3.38 -1.26
CA GLU A 115 -12.15 3.25 -2.71
C GLU A 115 -11.62 1.89 -3.16
N ILE A 116 -10.46 1.47 -2.62
CA ILE A 116 -9.88 0.16 -2.89
C ILE A 116 -10.73 -0.95 -2.31
N GLU A 117 -11.21 -0.84 -1.07
CA GLU A 117 -12.13 -1.83 -0.48
C GLU A 117 -13.39 -2.00 -1.36
N SER A 118 -13.97 -0.90 -1.81
CA SER A 118 -15.15 -0.90 -2.69
C SER A 118 -14.84 -1.52 -4.05
N CYS A 119 -13.67 -1.23 -4.62
CA CYS A 119 -13.18 -1.86 -5.84
C CYS A 119 -13.07 -3.38 -5.68
N LEU A 120 -12.45 -3.86 -4.58
CA LEU A 120 -12.32 -5.28 -4.30
C LEU A 120 -13.67 -5.95 -4.11
N LYS A 121 -14.61 -5.34 -3.39
CA LYS A 121 -15.98 -5.87 -3.25
C LYS A 121 -16.67 -6.06 -4.60
N ARG A 122 -16.50 -5.13 -5.54
CA ARG A 122 -17.05 -5.24 -6.91
C ARG A 122 -16.42 -6.38 -7.73
N HIS A 123 -15.18 -6.74 -7.45
CA HIS A 123 -14.40 -7.75 -8.20
C HIS A 123 -14.28 -9.10 -7.47
N GLY A 124 -15.23 -9.42 -6.57
CA GLY A 124 -15.24 -10.71 -5.88
C GLY A 124 -14.22 -10.85 -4.75
N GLY A 125 -13.62 -9.75 -4.31
CA GLY A 125 -12.78 -9.65 -3.11
C GLY A 125 -11.28 -9.81 -3.34
N MET A 126 -10.83 -9.89 -4.60
CA MET A 126 -9.41 -9.92 -4.95
C MET A 126 -9.16 -9.27 -6.31
N CYS A 127 -8.11 -8.45 -6.41
CA CYS A 127 -7.64 -7.84 -7.66
C CYS A 127 -6.10 -7.86 -7.73
N ASP A 128 -5.57 -7.75 -8.95
CA ASP A 128 -4.18 -7.31 -9.13
C ASP A 128 -4.05 -5.78 -9.03
N LYS A 129 -2.81 -5.32 -8.83
CA LYS A 129 -2.47 -3.91 -8.73
C LYS A 129 -2.96 -3.09 -9.93
N GLN A 130 -2.80 -3.60 -11.14
CA GLN A 130 -3.15 -2.88 -12.37
C GLN A 130 -4.66 -2.62 -12.47
N THR A 131 -5.48 -3.59 -12.06
CA THR A 131 -6.94 -3.49 -12.03
C THR A 131 -7.38 -2.45 -11.01
N VAL A 132 -6.78 -2.46 -9.81
CA VAL A 132 -7.06 -1.45 -8.77
C VAL A 132 -6.69 -0.04 -9.27
N GLU A 133 -5.48 0.15 -9.80
CA GLU A 133 -5.01 1.44 -10.33
C GLU A 133 -5.90 1.97 -11.47
N ARG A 134 -6.34 1.09 -12.37
CA ARG A 134 -7.25 1.44 -13.47
C ARG A 134 -8.61 1.91 -12.96
N GLU A 135 -9.19 1.22 -11.97
CA GLU A 135 -10.49 1.58 -11.40
C GLU A 135 -10.42 2.89 -10.61
N LEU A 136 -9.35 3.12 -9.85
CA LEU A 136 -9.13 4.39 -9.15
C LEU A 136 -8.94 5.56 -10.12
N SER A 137 -8.26 5.33 -11.25
CA SER A 137 -8.08 6.34 -12.29
C SER A 137 -9.41 6.72 -12.98
N ARG A 138 -10.34 5.76 -13.08
CA ARG A 138 -11.67 5.97 -13.67
C ARG A 138 -12.65 6.69 -12.74
N GLY A 139 -12.54 6.47 -11.43
CA GLY A 139 -13.41 7.13 -10.45
C GLY A 139 -13.08 8.61 -10.18
N ASN A 140 -11.90 9.06 -10.62
CA ASN A 140 -11.42 10.45 -10.47
C ASN A 140 -11.63 11.31 -11.74
N ALA A 141 -12.28 10.78 -12.77
CA ALA A 141 -12.61 11.46 -14.02
C ALA A 141 -14.09 11.85 -14.03
#